data_AF-A0A953SUQ2-F1
#
_entry.id   AF-A0A953SUQ2-F1
#
_cell.length_a   1.000
_cell.length_b   1.000
_cell.length_c   1.000
_cell.angle_alpha   90.00
_cell.angle_beta   90.00
_cell.angle_gamma   90.00
#
_symmetry.space_group_name_H-M   'P 1'
#
loop_
_entity.id
_entity.type
_entity.pdbx_description
1 polymer ?
#
loop_
_entity_poly.entity_id
_entity_poly.type
_entity_poly.pdbx_seq_one_letter_code
_entity_poly.pdbx_strand_id
1 'polypeptide(L)'
;YLYDLIESGITSFKIEGRLKDISYIKNITAFYRRRLDEIIEQNPRLKRTSVGSSKIPFTPDPERTFNRGYTTYFVDEKDKQLTSPDTPKSKGKLLGEVTCCGKDSFIIKTNEKIINGDGICFIDGNGELSGMYVNKIEGNKIYTTNDIRLKVGTNIFRNHDHQFFTELNKHECHRKIKAKIFIEDISGGIQIKAVDESGVSVVKKIIFEKTKAANPKKAIETIKKQFSKSGNTIFDIEQVELNFIDIPFLSVKECNEYRREILTHLEEERIKNHPKEIFKFKNEAVTYPQQNLDYRANVVNRLAKEFYTEHGVDEIDDGFEISHNNGGKTVMICKFCIKDELNSCPFKGADKNKSPLFLVGGSRKYLLHFNCKECLMEVKIVDE
;
A
#
# COMPACT_ATOMS: atom_id res chain seq x y z
N TYR A 1 -6.71 -10.42 11.80
CA TYR A 1 -5.29 -10.53 11.40
C TYR A 1 -4.45 -9.32 11.68
N LEU A 2 -4.76 -8.08 11.24
CA LEU A 2 -3.82 -6.95 11.44
C LEU A 2 -3.39 -6.77 12.90
N TYR A 3 -4.35 -6.80 13.83
CA TYR A 3 -4.08 -6.73 15.26
C TYR A 3 -3.22 -7.90 15.74
N ASP A 4 -3.61 -9.13 15.38
CA ASP A 4 -2.91 -10.36 15.80
C ASP A 4 -1.46 -10.42 15.30
N LEU A 5 -1.23 -9.95 14.06
CA LEU A 5 0.10 -9.83 13.47
C LEU A 5 0.95 -8.81 14.23
N ILE A 6 0.37 -7.67 14.62
CA ILE A 6 1.05 -6.65 15.44
C ILE A 6 1.41 -7.22 16.83
N GLU A 7 0.47 -7.88 17.52
CA GLU A 7 0.74 -8.48 18.84
C GLU A 7 1.78 -9.60 18.76
N SER A 8 1.92 -10.26 17.60
CA SER A 8 2.98 -11.24 17.34
C SER A 8 4.37 -10.60 17.10
N GLY A 9 4.49 -9.28 17.20
CA GLY A 9 5.74 -8.52 17.06
C GLY A 9 6.03 -8.03 15.64
N ILE A 10 5.08 -8.14 14.70
CA ILE A 10 5.26 -7.63 13.33
C ILE A 10 5.12 -6.11 13.33
N THR A 11 6.20 -5.42 12.95
CA THR A 11 6.27 -3.95 12.91
C THR A 11 6.33 -3.37 11.49
N SER A 12 6.46 -4.23 10.47
CA SER A 12 6.56 -3.84 9.07
C SER A 12 5.59 -4.64 8.21
N PHE A 13 4.69 -3.93 7.52
CA PHE A 13 3.72 -4.50 6.60
C PHE A 13 4.05 -4.02 5.18
N LYS A 14 4.41 -4.96 4.31
CA LYS A 14 4.67 -4.66 2.89
C LYS A 14 3.37 -4.80 2.10
N ILE A 15 3.05 -3.77 1.32
CA ILE A 15 1.99 -3.83 0.30
C ILE A 15 2.67 -4.17 -1.03
N GLU A 16 2.25 -5.26 -1.66
CA GLU A 16 2.71 -5.65 -3.00
C GLU A 16 1.85 -5.00 -4.07
N GLY A 17 2.48 -4.49 -5.12
CA GLY A 17 1.80 -3.65 -6.12
C GLY A 17 2.51 -3.59 -7.47
N ARG A 18 3.46 -4.50 -7.75
CA ARG A 18 4.14 -4.55 -9.05
C ARG A 18 3.12 -4.61 -10.19
N LEU A 19 3.34 -3.79 -11.23
CA LEU A 19 2.48 -3.66 -12.40
C LEU A 19 1.04 -3.19 -12.09
N LYS A 20 0.79 -2.57 -10.94
CA LYS A 20 -0.50 -1.95 -10.61
C LYS A 20 -0.47 -0.46 -10.88
N ASP A 21 -1.63 0.07 -11.25
CA ASP A 21 -1.81 1.50 -11.48
C ASP A 21 -1.79 2.30 -10.17
N ILE A 22 -1.65 3.63 -10.31
CA ILE A 22 -1.58 4.55 -9.18
C ILE A 22 -2.86 4.57 -8.33
N SER A 23 -4.03 4.33 -8.93
CA SER A 23 -5.31 4.32 -8.24
C SER A 23 -5.39 3.14 -7.28
N TYR A 24 -4.96 1.94 -7.70
CA TYR A 24 -4.81 0.78 -6.85
C TYR A 24 -3.87 1.05 -5.67
N ILE A 25 -2.68 1.59 -5.95
CA ILE A 25 -1.69 1.85 -4.89
C ILE A 25 -2.21 2.87 -3.87
N LYS A 26 -2.83 3.98 -4.33
CA LYS A 26 -3.46 4.97 -3.45
C LYS A 26 -4.52 4.33 -2.57
N ASN A 27 -5.43 3.56 -3.16
CA ASN A 27 -6.56 2.96 -2.49
C ASN A 27 -6.14 1.93 -1.43
N ILE A 28 -5.31 0.96 -1.81
CA ILE A 28 -4.86 -0.11 -0.91
C ILE A 28 -3.98 0.45 0.22
N THR A 29 -3.06 1.36 -0.09
CA THR A 29 -2.21 1.98 0.93
C THR A 29 -3.04 2.80 1.90
N ALA A 30 -4.02 3.58 1.41
CA ALA A 30 -4.92 4.35 2.25
C ALA A 30 -5.77 3.46 3.16
N PHE A 31 -6.31 2.35 2.64
CA PHE A 31 -7.09 1.39 3.41
C PHE A 31 -6.30 0.86 4.61
N TYR A 32 -5.13 0.27 4.35
CA TYR A 32 -4.30 -0.31 5.41
C TYR A 32 -3.75 0.75 6.35
N ARG A 33 -3.42 1.95 5.87
CA ARG A 33 -2.98 3.05 6.73
C ARG A 33 -4.06 3.44 7.74
N ARG A 34 -5.33 3.59 7.31
CA ARG A 34 -6.45 3.88 8.22
C ARG A 34 -6.64 2.79 9.27
N ARG A 35 -6.65 1.51 8.87
CA ARG A 35 -6.76 0.38 9.80
C ARG A 35 -5.62 0.36 10.82
N LEU A 36 -4.39 0.63 10.38
CA LEU A 36 -3.23 0.68 11.28
C LEU A 36 -3.26 1.90 12.20
N ASP A 37 -3.71 3.06 11.73
CA ASP A 37 -3.87 4.26 12.57
C ASP A 37 -4.93 4.03 13.66
N GLU A 38 -6.08 3.43 13.31
CA GLU A 38 -7.13 3.04 14.27
C GLU A 38 -6.58 2.12 15.38
N ILE A 39 -5.79 1.11 15.01
CA ILE A 39 -5.16 0.18 15.98
C ILE A 39 -4.16 0.92 16.89
N ILE A 40 -3.34 1.80 16.32
CA ILE A 40 -2.32 2.54 17.08
C ILE A 40 -2.98 3.52 18.05
N GLU A 41 -4.02 4.24 17.63
CA GLU A 41 -4.74 5.19 18.50
C GLU A 41 -5.41 4.53 19.70
N GLN A 42 -5.84 3.27 19.56
CA GLN A 42 -6.50 2.50 20.62
C GLN A 42 -5.52 1.79 21.57
N ASN A 43 -4.23 1.72 21.25
CA ASN A 43 -3.25 0.97 22.04
C ASN A 43 -2.04 1.84 22.41
N PRO A 44 -1.95 2.33 23.67
CA PRO A 44 -0.85 3.18 24.12
C PRO A 44 0.57 2.57 24.02
N ARG A 45 0.67 1.24 23.88
CA ARG A 45 1.97 0.55 23.67
C ARG A 45 2.49 0.71 22.25
N LEU A 46 1.63 1.09 21.30
CA LEU A 46 1.97 1.22 19.89
C LEU A 46 2.25 2.68 19.55
N LYS A 47 3.19 2.89 18.63
CA LYS A 47 3.46 4.20 18.04
C LYS A 47 3.90 4.03 16.59
N ARG A 48 3.68 5.08 15.79
CA ARG A 48 4.19 5.15 14.42
C ARG A 48 5.71 5.38 14.46
N THR A 49 6.43 4.72 13.56
CA THR A 49 7.86 5.02 13.31
C THR A 49 8.03 6.34 12.56
N SER A 50 7.04 6.72 11.74
CA SER A 50 7.06 7.97 11.01
C SER A 50 6.54 9.14 11.87
N VAL A 51 7.16 10.31 11.69
CA VAL A 51 6.61 11.61 12.11
C VAL A 51 5.50 12.04 11.13
N GLY A 52 4.63 12.97 11.46
CA GLY A 52 3.59 13.49 10.57
C GLY A 52 2.36 12.60 10.43
N SER A 53 1.31 13.16 9.83
CA SER A 53 0.05 12.47 9.53
C SER A 53 -0.28 12.61 8.05
N SER A 54 -0.80 11.53 7.48
CA SER A 54 -1.29 11.52 6.09
C SER A 54 -2.76 11.90 6.06
N LYS A 55 -3.10 12.98 5.35
CA LYS A 55 -4.48 13.33 5.07
C LYS A 55 -4.95 12.54 3.84
N ILE A 56 -5.96 11.69 4.04
CA ILE A 56 -6.55 10.84 3.01
C ILE A 56 -7.97 11.37 2.73
N PRO A 57 -8.15 12.18 1.67
CA PRO A 57 -9.39 12.93 1.41
C PRO A 57 -10.50 12.13 0.70
N PHE A 58 -10.41 10.80 0.68
CA PHE A 58 -11.41 9.89 0.10
C PHE A 58 -11.58 8.69 1.03
N THR A 59 -12.66 7.93 0.90
CA THR A 59 -12.83 6.68 1.67
C THR A 59 -12.29 5.49 0.86
N PRO A 60 -11.19 4.86 1.29
CA PRO A 60 -10.62 3.73 0.55
C PRO A 60 -11.51 2.50 0.66
N ASP A 61 -11.64 1.78 -0.43
CA ASP A 61 -12.40 0.54 -0.56
C ASP A 61 -11.61 -0.41 -1.48
N PRO A 62 -10.91 -1.41 -0.93
CA PRO A 62 -10.08 -2.35 -1.68
C PRO A 62 -10.79 -3.09 -2.83
N GLU A 63 -12.12 -3.17 -2.83
CA GLU A 63 -12.90 -3.82 -3.90
C GLU A 63 -13.12 -2.92 -5.12
N ARG A 64 -12.95 -1.59 -4.99
CA ARG A 64 -13.23 -0.60 -6.06
C ARG A 64 -12.06 -0.33 -7.01
N THR A 65 -10.91 -0.96 -6.76
CA THR A 65 -9.76 -0.98 -7.69
C THR A 65 -9.46 -2.42 -8.11
N PHE A 66 -8.27 -2.71 -8.66
CA PHE A 66 -7.91 -4.09 -9.02
C PHE A 66 -8.20 -5.07 -7.87
N ASN A 67 -9.14 -5.99 -8.09
CA ASN A 67 -9.56 -6.99 -7.13
C ASN A 67 -9.99 -8.24 -7.89
N ARG A 68 -9.62 -9.43 -7.39
CA ARG A 68 -10.00 -10.73 -7.96
C ARG A 68 -10.47 -11.72 -6.90
N GLY A 69 -11.05 -11.19 -5.83
CA GLY A 69 -11.31 -11.91 -4.59
C GLY A 69 -10.12 -11.85 -3.62
N TYR A 70 -10.41 -12.18 -2.37
CA TYR A 70 -9.44 -12.28 -1.29
C TYR A 70 -9.28 -13.73 -0.86
N THR A 71 -8.10 -14.04 -0.35
CA THR A 71 -7.77 -15.33 0.22
C THR A 71 -7.03 -15.07 1.53
N THR A 72 -7.38 -15.81 2.57
CA THR A 72 -6.63 -15.92 3.83
C THR A 72 -5.38 -16.78 3.65
N TYR A 73 -5.26 -17.46 2.51
CA TYR A 73 -4.19 -18.35 2.13
C TYR A 73 -4.02 -19.50 3.11
N PHE A 74 -3.07 -19.38 4.05
CA PHE A 74 -2.84 -20.32 5.14
C PHE A 74 -2.69 -19.60 6.50
N VAL A 75 -3.26 -18.39 6.63
CA VAL A 75 -3.24 -17.66 7.91
C VAL A 75 -4.14 -18.33 8.94
N ASP A 76 -5.33 -18.78 8.53
CA ASP A 76 -6.24 -19.62 9.34
C ASP A 76 -6.39 -21.01 8.69
N GLU A 77 -7.62 -21.51 8.55
CA GLU A 77 -7.94 -22.66 7.72
C GLU A 77 -7.75 -22.33 6.24
N LYS A 78 -7.30 -23.32 5.47
CA LYS A 78 -7.11 -23.16 4.02
C LYS A 78 -8.45 -22.81 3.36
N ASP A 79 -8.48 -21.70 2.62
CA ASP A 79 -9.66 -21.37 1.81
C ASP A 79 -9.99 -22.50 0.82
N LYS A 80 -11.28 -22.67 0.51
CA LYS A 80 -11.76 -23.72 -0.41
C LYS A 80 -11.09 -23.65 -1.79
N GLN A 81 -10.77 -22.45 -2.27
CA GLN A 81 -10.04 -22.22 -3.52
C GLN A 81 -9.07 -21.06 -3.30
N LEU A 82 -7.81 -21.27 -3.68
CA LEU A 82 -6.74 -20.27 -3.54
C LEU A 82 -6.45 -19.53 -4.85
N THR A 83 -6.96 -20.05 -5.96
CA THR A 83 -6.71 -19.51 -7.30
C THR A 83 -7.95 -18.83 -7.88
N SER A 84 -7.72 -17.96 -8.87
CA SER A 84 -8.76 -17.40 -9.72
C SER A 84 -8.63 -18.04 -11.11
N PRO A 85 -9.12 -19.27 -11.32
CA PRO A 85 -8.86 -20.02 -12.56
C PRO A 85 -9.50 -19.35 -13.78
N ASP A 86 -10.63 -18.66 -13.58
CA ASP A 86 -11.41 -18.09 -14.69
C ASP A 86 -10.65 -16.97 -15.42
N THR A 87 -9.86 -16.16 -14.70
CA THR A 87 -9.22 -14.99 -15.31
C THR A 87 -8.10 -14.37 -14.47
N PRO A 88 -7.00 -13.93 -15.10
CA PRO A 88 -5.99 -13.10 -14.44
C PRO A 88 -6.43 -11.62 -14.30
N LYS A 89 -7.54 -11.21 -14.93
CA LYS A 89 -8.05 -9.84 -14.95
C LYS A 89 -8.78 -9.49 -13.64
N SER A 90 -9.00 -8.19 -13.42
CA SER A 90 -9.80 -7.72 -12.28
C SER A 90 -11.27 -8.09 -12.46
N LYS A 91 -11.88 -8.70 -11.44
CA LYS A 91 -13.33 -8.86 -11.32
C LYS A 91 -13.94 -7.63 -10.63
N GLY A 92 -13.25 -7.07 -9.65
CA GLY A 92 -13.73 -5.92 -8.88
C GLY A 92 -14.86 -6.28 -7.91
N LYS A 93 -15.65 -5.28 -7.50
CA LYS A 93 -16.68 -5.40 -6.46
C LYS A 93 -17.93 -6.12 -7.00
N LEU A 94 -18.48 -7.06 -6.23
CA LEU A 94 -19.78 -7.66 -6.57
C LEU A 94 -20.89 -6.60 -6.44
N LEU A 95 -21.63 -6.34 -7.52
CA LEU A 95 -22.78 -5.43 -7.48
C LEU A 95 -24.05 -6.17 -7.08
N GLY A 96 -24.25 -7.37 -7.61
CA GLY A 96 -25.43 -8.17 -7.34
C GLY A 96 -25.71 -9.19 -8.44
N GLU A 97 -26.88 -9.80 -8.36
CA GLU A 97 -27.32 -10.88 -9.24
C GLU A 97 -28.40 -10.37 -10.21
N VAL A 98 -28.36 -10.84 -11.46
CA VAL A 98 -29.38 -10.54 -12.47
C VAL A 98 -30.72 -11.16 -12.06
N THR A 99 -31.74 -10.32 -11.92
CA THR A 99 -33.11 -10.74 -11.56
C THR A 99 -34.05 -10.79 -12.76
N CYS A 100 -33.75 -10.02 -13.81
CA CYS A 100 -34.57 -9.98 -15.01
C CYS A 100 -33.70 -9.63 -16.23
N CYS A 101 -33.97 -10.28 -17.37
CA CYS A 101 -33.33 -10.00 -18.65
C CYS A 101 -34.37 -9.50 -19.65
N GLY A 102 -34.07 -8.37 -20.30
CA GLY A 102 -34.75 -7.89 -21.50
C GLY A 102 -33.93 -8.18 -22.76
N LYS A 103 -34.36 -7.61 -23.89
CA LYS A 103 -33.69 -7.78 -25.19
C LYS A 103 -32.33 -7.07 -25.24
N ASP A 104 -32.25 -5.89 -24.66
CA ASP A 104 -31.12 -4.94 -24.70
C ASP A 104 -30.78 -4.40 -23.32
N SER A 105 -31.20 -5.11 -22.27
CA SER A 105 -31.12 -4.63 -20.91
C SER A 105 -31.27 -5.76 -19.91
N PHE A 106 -30.82 -5.52 -18.68
CA PHE A 106 -31.03 -6.42 -17.56
C PHE A 106 -31.19 -5.62 -16.27
N ILE A 107 -31.80 -6.24 -15.27
CA ILE A 107 -31.99 -5.66 -13.94
C ILE A 107 -31.18 -6.49 -12.95
N ILE A 108 -30.45 -5.81 -12.08
CA ILE A 108 -29.81 -6.44 -10.93
C ILE A 108 -30.41 -5.93 -9.63
N LYS A 109 -30.43 -6.78 -8.60
CA LYS A 109 -30.73 -6.34 -7.24
C LYS A 109 -29.44 -5.87 -6.58
N THR A 110 -29.28 -4.57 -6.39
CA THR A 110 -28.11 -3.98 -5.76
C THR A 110 -28.47 -2.81 -4.87
N ASN A 111 -27.67 -2.57 -3.84
CA ASN A 111 -27.69 -1.35 -3.03
C ASN A 111 -26.57 -0.37 -3.45
N GLU A 112 -25.70 -0.79 -4.37
CA GLU A 112 -24.61 0.03 -4.88
C GLU A 112 -25.14 0.98 -5.96
N LYS A 113 -24.76 2.25 -5.88
CA LYS A 113 -25.10 3.23 -6.90
C LYS A 113 -24.28 2.96 -8.16
N ILE A 114 -24.95 2.70 -9.29
CA ILE A 114 -24.33 2.53 -10.61
C ILE A 114 -24.55 3.79 -11.44
N ILE A 115 -23.51 4.20 -12.17
CA ILE A 115 -23.56 5.38 -13.03
C ILE A 115 -23.05 5.09 -14.43
N ASN A 116 -23.35 6.00 -15.36
CA ASN A 116 -22.73 5.97 -16.67
C ASN A 116 -21.21 6.12 -16.55
N GLY A 117 -20.48 5.32 -17.33
CA GLY A 117 -19.01 5.23 -17.29
C GLY A 117 -18.48 4.08 -16.42
N ASP A 118 -19.29 3.47 -15.55
CA ASP A 118 -18.86 2.28 -14.80
C ASP A 118 -18.53 1.13 -15.76
N GLY A 119 -17.47 0.39 -15.48
CA GLY A 119 -17.17 -0.89 -16.12
C GLY A 119 -17.73 -2.03 -15.29
N ILE A 120 -18.49 -2.90 -15.96
CA ILE A 120 -19.07 -4.10 -15.38
C ILE A 120 -18.58 -5.36 -16.10
N CYS A 121 -18.47 -6.46 -15.36
CA CYS A 121 -18.07 -7.75 -15.89
C CYS A 121 -18.81 -8.91 -15.22
N PHE A 122 -18.83 -10.05 -15.90
CA PHE A 122 -19.50 -11.27 -15.49
C PHE A 122 -18.84 -12.48 -16.15
N ILE A 123 -19.12 -13.66 -15.63
CA ILE A 123 -18.73 -14.91 -16.27
C ILE A 123 -19.84 -15.31 -17.23
N ASP A 124 -19.51 -15.50 -18.50
CA ASP A 124 -20.47 -15.90 -19.52
C ASP A 124 -20.74 -17.42 -19.52
N GLY A 125 -21.57 -17.88 -20.46
CA GLY A 125 -21.95 -19.29 -20.57
C GLY A 125 -20.80 -20.24 -20.90
N ASN A 126 -19.65 -19.73 -21.37
CA ASN A 126 -18.45 -20.51 -21.66
C ASN A 126 -17.48 -20.54 -20.48
N GLY A 127 -17.80 -19.83 -19.38
CA GLY A 127 -16.90 -19.70 -18.24
C GLY A 127 -15.85 -18.58 -18.41
N GLU A 128 -15.98 -17.73 -19.43
CA GLU A 128 -15.01 -16.66 -19.69
C GLU A 128 -15.46 -15.33 -19.08
N LEU A 129 -14.49 -14.48 -18.70
CA LEU A 129 -14.77 -13.14 -18.21
C LEU A 129 -15.13 -12.20 -19.38
N SER A 130 -16.41 -11.85 -19.45
CA SER A 130 -16.97 -10.86 -20.38
C SER A 130 -17.33 -9.56 -19.64
N GLY A 131 -17.42 -8.43 -20.34
CA GLY A 131 -17.74 -7.15 -19.71
C GLY A 131 -18.08 -6.02 -20.67
N MET A 132 -18.60 -4.92 -20.12
CA MET A 132 -19.02 -3.73 -20.86
C MET A 132 -18.96 -2.47 -20.00
N TYR A 133 -18.98 -1.30 -20.64
CA TYR A 133 -19.22 -0.03 -19.97
C TYR A 133 -20.71 0.29 -19.90
N VAL A 134 -21.18 0.75 -18.75
CA VAL A 134 -22.53 1.24 -18.55
C VAL A 134 -22.67 2.59 -19.25
N ASN A 135 -23.47 2.64 -20.32
CA ASN A 135 -23.72 3.87 -21.07
C ASN A 135 -25.11 4.47 -20.80
N LYS A 136 -26.06 3.64 -20.36
CA LYS A 136 -27.42 4.06 -19.99
C LYS A 136 -27.95 3.18 -18.85
N ILE A 137 -28.52 3.84 -17.85
CA ILE A 137 -29.17 3.20 -16.70
C ILE A 137 -30.48 3.93 -16.36
N GLU A 138 -31.53 3.18 -16.05
CA GLU A 138 -32.83 3.69 -15.58
C GLU A 138 -33.25 2.93 -14.31
N GLY A 139 -33.12 3.57 -13.15
CA GLY A 139 -33.25 2.88 -11.87
C GLY A 139 -32.19 1.77 -11.72
N ASN A 140 -32.63 0.52 -11.56
CA ASN A 140 -31.74 -0.65 -11.50
C ASN A 140 -31.62 -1.40 -12.84
N LYS A 141 -32.17 -0.84 -13.92
CA LYS A 141 -32.15 -1.42 -15.27
C LYS A 141 -30.96 -0.87 -16.04
N ILE A 142 -30.03 -1.74 -16.40
CA ILE A 142 -28.81 -1.42 -17.16
C ILE A 142 -29.05 -1.82 -18.61
N TYR A 143 -28.74 -0.92 -19.55
CA TYR A 143 -28.88 -1.19 -20.98
C TYR A 143 -27.56 -1.68 -21.57
N THR A 144 -27.62 -2.72 -22.40
CA THR A 144 -26.46 -3.33 -23.07
C THR A 144 -26.18 -2.63 -24.40
N THR A 145 -24.91 -2.42 -24.74
CA THR A 145 -24.52 -1.87 -26.07
C THR A 145 -24.28 -2.94 -27.13
N ASN A 146 -24.10 -4.20 -26.70
CA ASN A 146 -23.86 -5.37 -27.55
C ASN A 146 -24.94 -6.44 -27.28
N ASP A 147 -25.04 -7.48 -28.12
CA ASP A 147 -25.88 -8.68 -27.87
C ASP A 147 -25.26 -9.51 -26.73
N ILE A 148 -25.44 -9.02 -25.50
CA ILE A 148 -24.99 -9.67 -24.26
C ILE A 148 -26.14 -10.52 -23.74
N ARG A 149 -25.97 -11.85 -23.82
CA ARG A 149 -26.97 -12.82 -23.35
C ARG A 149 -26.66 -13.25 -21.93
N LEU A 150 -27.24 -12.54 -20.97
CA LEU A 150 -27.20 -12.88 -19.55
C LEU A 150 -28.36 -13.82 -19.19
N LYS A 151 -28.12 -14.68 -18.19
CA LYS A 151 -29.17 -15.48 -17.58
C LYS A 151 -29.57 -14.85 -16.25
N VAL A 152 -30.83 -15.03 -15.86
CA VAL A 152 -31.24 -14.77 -14.48
C VAL A 152 -30.36 -15.62 -13.57
N GLY A 153 -29.84 -14.99 -12.53
CA GLY A 153 -28.90 -15.59 -11.60
C GLY A 153 -27.42 -15.32 -11.88
N THR A 154 -27.08 -14.63 -12.98
CA THR A 154 -25.68 -14.27 -13.25
C THR A 154 -25.22 -13.18 -12.29
N ASN A 155 -24.08 -13.39 -11.65
CA ASN A 155 -23.41 -12.36 -10.82
C ASN A 155 -22.76 -11.29 -11.70
N ILE A 156 -23.05 -10.02 -11.40
CA ILE A 156 -22.46 -8.85 -12.05
C ILE A 156 -21.48 -8.17 -11.08
N PHE A 157 -20.27 -7.94 -11.55
CA PHE A 157 -19.21 -7.26 -10.82
C PHE A 157 -18.89 -5.92 -11.48
N ARG A 158 -18.42 -4.95 -10.68
CA ARG A 158 -17.88 -3.67 -11.13
C ARG A 158 -16.36 -3.75 -11.15
N ASN A 159 -15.77 -3.87 -12.34
CA ASN A 159 -14.31 -3.88 -12.51
C ASN A 159 -13.72 -2.49 -12.80
N HIS A 160 -14.55 -1.47 -13.02
CA HIS A 160 -14.15 -0.07 -13.07
C HIS A 160 -15.22 0.83 -12.44
N ASP A 161 -14.86 1.53 -11.35
CA ASP A 161 -15.75 2.46 -10.65
C ASP A 161 -15.44 3.90 -11.06
N HIS A 162 -16.19 4.43 -12.01
CA HIS A 162 -15.81 5.68 -12.67
C HIS A 162 -15.74 6.87 -11.70
N GLN A 163 -16.73 6.95 -10.80
CA GLN A 163 -16.76 7.99 -9.77
C GLN A 163 -15.58 7.86 -8.81
N PHE A 164 -15.25 6.64 -8.36
CA PHE A 164 -14.12 6.42 -7.47
C PHE A 164 -12.79 6.79 -8.11
N PHE A 165 -12.55 6.37 -9.35
CA PHE A 165 -11.32 6.70 -10.06
C PHE A 165 -11.17 8.22 -10.25
N THR A 166 -12.28 8.92 -10.50
CA THR A 166 -12.28 10.39 -10.58
C THR A 166 -11.95 11.01 -9.22
N GLU A 167 -12.52 10.51 -8.12
CA GLU A 167 -12.21 10.96 -6.76
C GLU A 167 -10.72 10.76 -6.41
N LEU A 168 -10.17 9.56 -6.69
CA LEU A 168 -8.77 9.22 -6.47
C LEU A 168 -7.79 10.09 -7.28
N ASN A 169 -8.19 10.48 -8.49
CA ASN A 169 -7.37 11.31 -9.38
C ASN A 169 -7.46 12.79 -9.03
N LYS A 170 -8.63 13.27 -8.58
CA LYS A 170 -8.84 14.66 -8.19
C LYS A 170 -8.15 15.02 -6.89
N HIS A 171 -8.09 14.09 -5.95
CA HIS A 171 -7.58 14.37 -4.62
C HIS A 171 -6.16 13.83 -4.40
N GLU A 172 -5.28 14.72 -3.94
CA GLU A 172 -3.93 14.36 -3.53
C GLU A 172 -3.90 14.00 -2.04
N CYS A 173 -3.20 12.91 -1.73
CA CYS A 173 -2.85 12.57 -0.36
C CYS A 173 -1.59 13.35 0.01
N HIS A 174 -1.62 14.05 1.13
CA HIS A 174 -0.44 14.76 1.64
C HIS A 174 -0.11 14.27 3.03
N ARG A 175 1.19 14.07 3.28
CA ARG A 175 1.70 13.91 4.64
C ARG A 175 2.24 15.24 5.12
N LYS A 176 1.78 15.69 6.28
CA LYS A 176 2.23 16.93 6.91
C LYS A 176 2.69 16.65 8.33
N ILE A 177 3.62 17.47 8.82
CA ILE A 177 4.17 17.43 10.18
C ILE A 177 3.58 18.59 10.95
N LYS A 178 2.96 18.34 12.11
CA LYS A 178 2.40 19.42 12.91
C LYS A 178 3.51 20.35 13.40
N ALA A 179 3.25 21.66 13.34
CA ALA A 179 4.13 22.67 13.89
C ALA A 179 3.35 23.79 14.59
N LYS A 180 4.01 24.41 15.56
CA LYS A 180 3.52 25.57 16.30
C LYS A 180 4.46 26.74 16.09
N ILE A 181 3.90 27.94 15.97
CA ILE A 181 4.66 29.18 15.81
C ILE A 181 4.36 30.10 16.99
N PHE A 182 5.41 30.61 17.62
CA PHE A 182 5.36 31.58 18.70
C PHE A 182 6.04 32.85 18.21
N ILE A 183 5.37 33.98 18.32
CA ILE A 183 5.90 35.29 17.92
C ILE A 183 5.88 36.19 19.14
N GLU A 184 7.03 36.71 19.51
CA GLU A 184 7.18 37.54 20.70
C GLU A 184 7.95 38.84 20.41
N ASP A 185 7.70 39.83 21.26
CA ASP A 185 8.40 41.10 21.22
C ASP A 185 9.85 40.96 21.71
N ILE A 186 10.80 41.59 21.01
CA ILE A 186 12.16 41.82 21.51
C ILE A 186 12.57 43.29 21.32
N SER A 187 13.64 43.69 22.02
CA SER A 187 14.28 44.99 21.79
C SER A 187 14.70 45.13 20.32
N GLY A 188 14.20 46.18 19.65
CA GLY A 188 14.52 46.46 18.25
C GLY A 188 13.85 45.56 17.21
N GLY A 189 12.82 44.78 17.56
CA GLY A 189 12.12 43.96 16.57
C GLY A 189 11.23 42.86 17.14
N ILE A 190 11.17 41.72 16.47
CA ILE A 190 10.40 40.54 16.89
C ILE A 190 11.26 39.27 16.86
N GLN A 191 10.87 38.30 17.67
CA GLN A 191 11.40 36.95 17.63
C GLN A 191 10.31 35.98 17.21
N ILE A 192 10.62 35.10 16.26
CA ILE A 192 9.75 34.04 15.78
C ILE A 192 10.40 32.72 16.11
N LYS A 193 9.70 31.88 16.89
CA LYS A 193 10.08 30.51 17.17
C LYS A 193 9.11 29.56 16.49
N ALA A 194 9.62 28.57 15.78
CA ALA A 194 8.82 27.46 15.28
C ALA A 194 9.27 26.16 15.92
N VAL A 195 8.33 25.29 16.29
CA VAL A 195 8.57 23.98 16.91
C VAL A 195 7.68 22.95 16.24
N ASP A 196 8.23 21.82 15.83
CA ASP A 196 7.42 20.70 15.32
C ASP A 196 7.06 19.66 16.39
N GLU A 197 6.18 18.72 16.03
CA GLU A 197 5.70 17.65 16.92
C GLU A 197 6.77 16.65 17.38
N SER A 198 7.96 16.66 16.78
CA SER A 198 9.11 15.86 17.27
C SER A 198 10.04 16.67 18.18
N GLY A 199 9.73 17.95 18.42
CA GLY A 199 10.49 18.83 19.30
C GLY A 199 11.64 19.57 18.61
N VAL A 200 11.85 19.43 17.30
CA VAL A 200 12.84 20.25 16.58
C VAL A 200 12.34 21.68 16.58
N SER A 201 13.22 22.63 16.90
CA SER A 201 12.86 24.04 17.01
C SER A 201 13.91 24.94 16.40
N VAL A 202 13.45 26.05 15.84
CA VAL A 202 14.29 27.13 15.33
C VAL A 202 13.77 28.47 15.84
N VAL A 203 14.69 29.42 15.98
CA VAL A 203 14.39 30.79 16.38
C VAL A 203 14.99 31.75 15.37
N LYS A 204 14.20 32.74 14.91
CA LYS A 204 14.68 33.82 14.06
C LYS A 204 14.32 35.15 14.69
N LYS A 205 15.33 36.03 14.80
CA LYS A 205 15.15 37.42 15.23
C LYS A 205 15.10 38.30 13.99
N ILE A 206 14.15 39.23 13.97
CA ILE A 206 13.94 40.15 12.86
C ILE A 206 13.99 41.56 13.44
N ILE A 207 14.99 42.32 13.01
CA ILE A 207 15.28 43.65 13.54
C ILE A 207 14.69 44.68 12.58
N PHE A 208 13.80 45.52 13.11
CA PHE A 208 13.18 46.62 12.39
C PHE A 208 12.57 47.60 13.39
N GLU A 209 12.33 48.83 12.94
CA GLU A 209 11.64 49.83 13.77
C GLU A 209 10.15 49.49 13.88
N LYS A 210 9.70 49.16 15.09
CA LYS A 210 8.31 48.80 15.35
C LYS A 210 7.42 50.03 15.33
N THR A 211 6.54 50.11 14.35
CA THR A 211 5.41 51.05 14.35
C THR A 211 4.19 50.39 14.98
N LYS A 212 3.48 51.09 15.87
CA LYS A 212 2.26 50.54 16.49
C LYS A 212 1.17 50.37 15.44
N ALA A 213 0.47 49.24 15.47
CA ALA A 213 -0.66 49.03 14.59
C ALA A 213 -1.82 49.98 14.96
N ALA A 214 -2.36 50.71 13.98
CA ALA A 214 -3.52 51.58 14.19
C ALA A 214 -4.77 50.83 14.69
N ASN A 215 -4.91 49.55 14.33
CA ASN A 215 -5.94 48.66 14.85
C ASN A 215 -5.32 47.34 15.34
N PRO A 216 -5.00 47.22 16.64
CA PRO A 216 -4.34 46.05 17.21
C PRO A 216 -5.09 44.73 17.01
N LYS A 217 -6.44 44.75 17.12
CA LYS A 217 -7.27 43.55 16.94
C LYS A 217 -7.14 42.99 15.52
N LYS A 218 -7.28 43.87 14.52
CA LYS A 218 -7.15 43.48 13.10
C LYS A 218 -5.73 43.03 12.76
N ALA A 219 -4.71 43.63 13.37
CA ALA A 219 -3.32 43.22 13.20
C ALA A 219 -3.08 41.80 13.74
N ILE A 220 -3.57 41.49 14.95
CA ILE A 220 -3.51 40.13 15.54
C ILE A 220 -4.16 39.09 14.62
N GLU A 221 -5.38 39.36 14.15
CA GLU A 221 -6.09 38.46 13.23
C GLU A 221 -5.32 38.24 11.93
N THR A 222 -4.73 39.31 11.39
CA THR A 222 -3.94 39.25 10.15
C THR A 222 -2.68 38.42 10.35
N ILE A 223 -1.92 38.66 11.42
CA ILE A 223 -0.70 37.90 11.74
C ILE A 223 -1.04 36.43 11.91
N LYS A 224 -2.02 36.08 12.77
CA LYS A 224 -2.45 34.69 12.97
C LYS A 224 -2.86 34.05 11.64
N LYS A 225 -3.72 34.71 10.85
CA LYS A 225 -4.17 34.20 9.55
C LYS A 225 -3.03 33.96 8.56
N GLN A 226 -2.03 34.84 8.49
CA GLN A 226 -0.91 34.65 7.56
C GLN A 226 0.06 33.57 8.06
N PHE A 227 0.30 33.49 9.37
CA PHE A 227 1.21 32.51 9.97
C PHE A 227 0.62 31.09 10.03
N SER A 228 -0.70 30.93 10.12
CA SER A 228 -1.38 29.62 10.08
C SER A 228 -1.38 28.95 8.71
N LYS A 229 -0.87 29.61 7.65
CA LYS A 229 -0.87 29.03 6.30
C LYS A 229 0.32 28.08 6.09
N SER A 230 0.01 26.81 5.89
CA SER A 230 1.00 25.77 5.58
C SER A 230 1.66 25.91 4.20
N GLY A 231 0.89 26.31 3.17
CA GLY A 231 1.35 26.37 1.78
C GLY A 231 1.90 25.01 1.29
N ASN A 232 2.95 25.05 0.47
CA ASN A 232 3.62 23.85 -0.09
C ASN A 232 4.68 23.25 0.86
N THR A 233 4.81 23.76 2.09
CA THR A 233 5.79 23.23 3.06
C THR A 233 5.39 21.84 3.55
N ILE A 234 6.29 21.10 4.21
CA ILE A 234 5.94 19.83 4.84
C ILE A 234 5.12 19.99 6.14
N PHE A 235 4.84 21.21 6.59
CA PHE A 235 4.23 21.47 7.89
C PHE A 235 2.72 21.69 7.83
N ASP A 236 2.03 21.36 8.91
CA ASP A 236 0.67 21.80 9.19
C ASP A 236 0.68 22.68 10.46
N ILE A 237 0.31 23.96 10.32
CA ILE A 237 0.43 24.91 11.43
C ILE A 237 -0.78 24.80 12.34
N GLU A 238 -0.63 24.06 13.43
CA GLU A 238 -1.70 23.78 14.39
C GLU A 238 -2.00 25.01 15.26
N GLN A 239 -0.98 25.81 15.56
CA GLN A 239 -1.10 26.90 16.52
C GLN A 239 -0.18 28.08 16.19
N VAL A 240 -0.71 29.29 16.35
CA VAL A 240 0.05 30.54 16.30
C VAL A 240 -0.23 31.36 17.56
N GLU A 241 0.78 31.49 18.42
CA GLU A 241 0.73 32.29 19.64
C GLU A 241 1.49 33.61 19.46
N LEU A 242 0.89 34.69 19.93
CA LEU A 242 1.46 36.04 19.86
C LEU A 242 1.62 36.57 21.28
N ASN A 243 2.83 36.97 21.64
CA ASN A 243 3.15 37.58 22.93
C ASN A 243 3.84 38.94 22.71
N PHE A 244 3.03 39.97 22.58
CA PHE A 244 3.49 41.34 22.32
C PHE A 244 3.12 42.26 23.49
N ILE A 245 4.02 43.18 23.83
CA ILE A 245 3.73 44.29 24.74
C ILE A 245 2.86 45.31 24.00
N ASP A 246 3.28 45.71 22.80
CA ASP A 246 2.52 46.54 21.86
C ASP A 246 2.46 45.83 20.51
N ILE A 247 1.27 45.76 19.88
CA ILE A 247 1.11 45.07 18.59
C ILE A 247 1.79 45.85 17.47
N PRO A 248 2.85 45.32 16.83
CA PRO A 248 3.49 45.99 15.71
C PRO A 248 2.62 45.92 14.46
N PHE A 249 2.71 46.93 13.62
CA PHE A 249 2.22 46.85 12.25
C PHE A 249 3.16 45.94 11.44
N LEU A 250 2.63 44.83 10.96
CA LEU A 250 3.28 43.94 10.01
C LEU A 250 2.41 43.84 8.76
N SER A 251 2.99 44.17 7.61
CA SER A 251 2.32 43.99 6.34
C SER A 251 2.10 42.50 6.04
N VAL A 252 1.13 42.21 5.18
CA VAL A 252 0.88 40.84 4.70
C VAL A 252 2.09 40.27 3.96
N LYS A 253 2.87 41.13 3.30
CA LYS A 253 4.10 40.73 2.61
C LYS A 253 5.15 40.24 3.62
N GLU A 254 5.43 41.03 4.65
CA GLU A 254 6.37 40.68 5.72
C GLU A 254 5.94 39.41 6.45
N CYS A 255 4.68 39.29 6.85
CA CYS A 255 4.19 38.07 7.50
C CYS A 255 4.41 36.82 6.65
N ASN A 256 4.18 36.90 5.34
CA ASN A 256 4.38 35.78 4.43
C ASN A 256 5.86 35.46 4.20
N GLU A 257 6.71 36.48 4.15
CA GLU A 257 8.16 36.34 4.04
C GLU A 257 8.73 35.66 5.29
N TYR A 258 8.46 36.20 6.47
CA TYR A 258 8.94 35.67 7.74
C TYR A 258 8.44 34.26 8.02
N ARG A 259 7.17 33.97 7.68
CA ARG A 259 6.63 32.60 7.76
C ARG A 259 7.40 31.64 6.85
N ARG A 260 7.67 32.02 5.59
CA ARG A 260 8.41 31.13 4.68
C ARG A 260 9.80 30.85 5.22
N GLU A 261 10.51 31.89 5.65
CA GLU A 261 11.87 31.75 6.17
C GLU A 261 11.95 30.87 7.42
N ILE A 262 11.06 31.08 8.41
CA ILE A 262 11.10 30.27 9.64
C ILE A 262 10.77 28.80 9.36
N LEU A 263 9.85 28.52 8.42
CA LEU A 263 9.50 27.14 8.05
C LEU A 263 10.61 26.47 7.23
N THR A 264 11.30 27.20 6.35
CA THR A 264 12.49 26.70 5.65
C THR A 264 13.59 26.34 6.65
N HIS A 265 13.91 27.23 7.59
CA HIS A 265 14.92 26.93 8.62
C HIS A 265 14.52 25.73 9.49
N LEU A 266 13.23 25.58 9.81
CA LEU A 266 12.75 24.42 10.57
C LEU A 266 12.95 23.12 9.78
N GLU A 267 12.66 23.12 8.48
CA GLU A 267 12.90 21.98 7.59
C GLU A 267 14.38 21.61 7.51
N GLU A 268 15.27 22.60 7.36
CA GLU A 268 16.71 22.40 7.35
C GLU A 268 17.23 21.82 8.67
N GLU A 269 16.79 22.36 9.80
CA GLU A 269 17.19 21.89 11.13
C GLU A 269 16.66 20.47 11.40
N ARG A 270 15.48 20.11 10.86
CA ARG A 270 14.98 18.72 10.88
C ARG A 270 15.88 17.78 10.09
N ILE A 271 16.29 18.15 8.88
CA ILE A 271 17.16 17.32 8.04
C ILE A 271 18.51 17.10 8.73
N LYS A 272 19.06 18.17 9.32
CA LYS A 272 20.32 18.12 10.08
C LYS A 272 20.23 17.21 11.30
N ASN A 273 19.13 17.27 12.04
CA ASN A 273 18.89 16.46 13.24
C ASN A 273 18.30 15.07 12.95
N HIS A 274 18.13 14.70 11.68
CA HIS A 274 17.61 13.38 11.33
C HIS A 274 18.57 12.29 11.84
N PRO A 275 18.10 11.34 12.67
CA PRO A 275 18.95 10.26 13.17
C PRO A 275 19.54 9.47 12.00
N LYS A 276 20.87 9.31 12.00
CA LYS A 276 21.55 8.43 11.05
C LYS A 276 21.81 7.10 11.72
N GLU A 277 21.14 6.05 11.27
CA GLU A 277 21.49 4.70 11.69
C GLU A 277 22.86 4.35 11.12
N ILE A 278 23.88 4.39 11.98
CA ILE A 278 25.20 3.87 11.65
C ILE A 278 25.15 2.38 11.93
N PHE A 279 24.93 1.58 10.89
CA PHE A 279 25.08 0.14 10.98
C PHE A 279 26.53 -0.18 11.35
N LYS A 280 26.73 -0.76 12.54
CA LYS A 280 28.00 -1.35 12.94
C LYS A 280 27.88 -2.85 12.71
N PHE A 281 28.64 -3.37 11.75
CA PHE A 281 28.74 -4.80 11.53
C PHE A 281 29.23 -5.46 12.82
N LYS A 282 28.48 -6.46 13.31
CA LYS A 282 28.76 -7.20 14.54
C LYS A 282 28.45 -8.68 14.30
N ASN A 283 29.15 -9.34 13.38
CA ASN A 283 28.82 -10.71 12.99
C ASN A 283 29.95 -11.73 13.14
N GLU A 284 31.08 -11.36 13.75
CA GLU A 284 32.30 -12.20 13.77
C GLU A 284 32.16 -13.53 14.55
N ALA A 285 31.11 -13.70 15.37
CA ALA A 285 30.95 -14.89 16.22
C ALA A 285 29.73 -15.76 15.87
N VAL A 286 29.00 -15.44 14.79
CA VAL A 286 27.80 -16.20 14.42
C VAL A 286 28.18 -17.34 13.48
N THR A 287 27.84 -18.57 13.84
CA THR A 287 28.00 -19.73 12.95
C THR A 287 26.72 -19.95 12.14
N TYR A 288 26.86 -20.21 10.84
CA TYR A 288 25.73 -20.56 9.99
C TYR A 288 25.19 -21.96 10.36
N PRO A 289 23.86 -22.18 10.38
CA PRO A 289 23.30 -23.45 10.87
C PRO A 289 23.64 -24.70 10.04
N GLN A 290 24.12 -24.53 8.80
CA GLN A 290 24.40 -25.62 7.87
C GLN A 290 25.85 -25.50 7.40
N GLN A 291 26.59 -26.62 7.37
CA GLN A 291 27.98 -26.63 6.89
C GLN A 291 28.11 -26.80 5.38
N ASN A 292 27.05 -27.33 4.73
CA ASN A 292 27.02 -27.58 3.30
C ASN A 292 25.81 -26.86 2.70
N LEU A 293 26.07 -26.00 1.73
CA LEU A 293 25.07 -25.20 1.05
C LEU A 293 25.00 -25.59 -0.41
N ASP A 294 23.81 -25.97 -0.86
CA ASP A 294 23.56 -26.18 -2.27
C ASP A 294 23.17 -24.87 -2.98
N TYR A 295 22.88 -24.98 -4.28
CA TYR A 295 22.47 -23.87 -5.14
C TYR A 295 21.35 -22.97 -4.58
N ARG A 296 20.54 -23.45 -3.61
CA ARG A 296 19.46 -22.69 -2.98
C ARG A 296 19.97 -21.59 -2.05
N ALA A 297 21.23 -21.63 -1.64
CA ALA A 297 21.87 -20.54 -0.88
C ALA A 297 22.17 -19.30 -1.74
N ASN A 298 21.97 -19.39 -3.07
CA ASN A 298 22.12 -18.28 -4.01
C ASN A 298 23.50 -17.59 -3.94
N VAL A 299 24.57 -18.38 -3.80
CA VAL A 299 25.93 -17.87 -3.78
C VAL A 299 26.40 -17.62 -5.21
N VAL A 300 26.20 -16.38 -5.68
CA VAL A 300 26.50 -15.95 -7.06
C VAL A 300 27.66 -14.96 -7.15
N ASN A 301 28.29 -14.62 -6.03
CA ASN A 301 29.40 -13.68 -5.99
C ASN A 301 30.37 -13.96 -4.84
N ARG A 302 31.58 -13.37 -4.94
CA ARG A 302 32.66 -13.52 -3.97
C ARG A 302 32.26 -13.11 -2.54
N LEU A 303 31.55 -12.00 -2.37
CA LEU A 303 31.19 -11.48 -1.04
C LEU A 303 30.23 -12.41 -0.30
N ALA A 304 29.27 -13.01 -1.02
CA ALA A 304 28.38 -14.01 -0.43
C ALA A 304 29.15 -15.26 0.00
N LYS A 305 30.10 -15.73 -0.82
CA LYS A 305 30.95 -16.88 -0.50
C LYS A 305 31.81 -16.62 0.72
N GLU A 306 32.45 -15.45 0.80
CA GLU A 306 33.24 -15.00 1.96
C GLU A 306 32.39 -14.98 3.22
N PHE A 307 31.19 -14.38 3.16
CA PHE A 307 30.26 -14.37 4.28
C PHE A 307 29.99 -15.78 4.81
N TYR A 308 29.56 -16.73 3.96
CA TYR A 308 29.26 -18.08 4.44
C TYR A 308 30.51 -18.80 4.98
N THR A 309 31.66 -18.63 4.33
CA THR A 309 32.93 -19.23 4.78
C THR A 309 33.35 -18.70 6.16
N GLU A 310 33.27 -17.38 6.38
CA GLU A 310 33.54 -16.74 7.67
C GLU A 310 32.60 -17.25 8.79
N HIS A 311 31.41 -17.74 8.41
CA HIS A 311 30.41 -18.27 9.35
C HIS A 311 30.45 -19.80 9.44
N GLY A 312 31.54 -20.45 9.01
CA GLY A 312 31.78 -21.89 9.23
C GLY A 312 31.08 -22.83 8.25
N VAL A 313 30.80 -22.36 7.04
CA VAL A 313 30.33 -23.21 5.94
C VAL A 313 31.52 -23.75 5.16
N ASP A 314 31.61 -25.07 5.02
CA ASP A 314 32.73 -25.77 4.39
C ASP A 314 32.51 -25.97 2.88
N GLU A 315 31.35 -26.46 2.49
CA GLU A 315 31.00 -26.73 1.08
C GLU A 315 29.90 -25.78 0.61
N ILE A 316 30.18 -25.08 -0.50
CA ILE A 316 29.26 -24.11 -1.08
C ILE A 316 29.19 -24.37 -2.58
N ASP A 317 28.04 -24.89 -3.03
CA ASP A 317 27.73 -25.01 -4.45
C ASP A 317 27.50 -23.63 -5.08
N ASP A 318 27.73 -23.56 -6.38
CA ASP A 318 27.36 -22.43 -7.21
C ASP A 318 25.85 -22.16 -7.16
N GLY A 319 25.49 -20.88 -7.03
CA GLY A 319 24.12 -20.41 -7.15
C GLY A 319 23.48 -20.84 -8.49
N PHE A 320 22.16 -20.96 -8.50
CA PHE A 320 21.40 -21.46 -9.64
C PHE A 320 21.75 -20.75 -10.96
N GLU A 321 21.94 -19.44 -10.92
CA GLU A 321 22.16 -18.54 -12.06
C GLU A 321 23.53 -18.72 -12.73
N ILE A 322 24.52 -19.24 -12.00
CA ILE A 322 25.90 -19.45 -12.48
C ILE A 322 26.24 -20.93 -12.65
N SER A 323 25.33 -21.82 -12.25
CA SER A 323 25.49 -23.27 -12.41
C SER A 323 25.25 -23.71 -13.85
N HIS A 324 26.08 -24.64 -14.35
CA HIS A 324 26.07 -25.10 -15.74
C HIS A 324 25.08 -26.24 -16.00
N ASN A 325 24.54 -26.88 -14.95
CA ASN A 325 23.52 -27.92 -15.07
C ASN A 325 22.40 -27.66 -14.07
N ASN A 326 21.26 -27.23 -14.58
CA ASN A 326 20.08 -26.88 -13.80
C ASN A 326 18.91 -27.87 -13.99
N GLY A 327 19.15 -28.94 -14.74
CA GLY A 327 18.22 -30.03 -14.92
C GLY A 327 17.79 -30.65 -13.59
N GLY A 328 16.49 -30.95 -13.45
CA GLY A 328 15.90 -31.54 -12.25
C GLY A 328 15.90 -30.67 -10.99
N LYS A 329 16.54 -29.49 -10.99
CA LYS A 329 16.58 -28.61 -9.82
C LYS A 329 15.21 -28.06 -9.48
N THR A 330 14.95 -27.97 -8.19
CA THR A 330 13.73 -27.35 -7.64
C THR A 330 13.90 -25.85 -7.60
N VAL A 331 13.00 -25.12 -8.27
CA VAL A 331 13.00 -23.65 -8.34
C VAL A 331 11.92 -23.00 -7.48
N MET A 332 10.96 -23.79 -6.99
CA MET A 332 9.93 -23.30 -6.08
C MET A 332 9.40 -24.45 -5.22
N ILE A 333 9.26 -24.21 -3.92
CA ILE A 333 8.60 -25.10 -2.97
C ILE A 333 7.45 -24.32 -2.35
N CYS A 334 6.23 -24.87 -2.37
CA CYS A 334 5.08 -24.20 -1.79
C CYS A 334 4.11 -25.16 -1.11
N LYS A 335 3.39 -24.63 -0.11
CA LYS A 335 2.28 -25.31 0.56
C LYS A 335 1.01 -25.34 -0.30
N PHE A 336 0.89 -24.41 -1.26
CA PHE A 336 -0.11 -24.51 -2.31
C PHE A 336 0.09 -25.78 -3.12
N CYS A 337 -0.98 -26.57 -3.30
CA CYS A 337 -0.93 -27.83 -4.03
C CYS A 337 -2.00 -27.85 -5.11
N ILE A 338 -1.60 -27.88 -6.38
CA ILE A 338 -2.53 -27.91 -7.52
C ILE A 338 -3.41 -29.15 -7.51
N LYS A 339 -2.92 -30.28 -6.97
CA LYS A 339 -3.75 -31.47 -6.82
C LYS A 339 -4.93 -31.20 -5.90
N ASP A 340 -4.72 -30.48 -4.81
CA ASP A 340 -5.80 -30.13 -3.90
C ASP A 340 -6.78 -29.13 -4.52
N GLU A 341 -6.26 -28.12 -5.23
CA GLU A 341 -7.07 -27.14 -5.97
C GLU A 341 -7.98 -27.81 -7.03
N LEU A 342 -7.48 -28.87 -7.67
CA LEU A 342 -8.21 -29.67 -8.66
C LEU A 342 -9.03 -30.82 -8.06
N ASN A 343 -9.24 -30.85 -6.74
CA ASN A 343 -9.95 -31.93 -6.03
C ASN A 343 -9.37 -33.34 -6.31
N SER A 344 -8.05 -33.42 -6.45
CA SER A 344 -7.28 -34.63 -6.77
C SER A 344 -6.23 -34.99 -5.71
N CYS A 345 -6.39 -34.48 -4.48
CA CYS A 345 -5.54 -34.83 -3.36
C CYS A 345 -5.79 -36.30 -2.94
N PRO A 346 -4.77 -37.18 -2.91
CA PRO A 346 -4.95 -38.59 -2.56
C PRO A 346 -5.41 -38.79 -1.11
N PHE A 347 -5.09 -37.86 -0.21
CA PHE A 347 -5.55 -37.89 1.18
C PHE A 347 -7.03 -37.45 1.34
N LYS A 348 -7.66 -36.95 0.28
CA LYS A 348 -9.09 -36.60 0.23
C LYS A 348 -9.92 -37.62 -0.57
N GLY A 349 -9.38 -38.82 -0.81
CA GLY A 349 -10.10 -39.92 -1.48
C GLY A 349 -10.12 -39.84 -3.01
N ALA A 350 -9.29 -39.01 -3.64
CA ALA A 350 -9.23 -38.89 -5.09
C ALA A 350 -8.32 -39.95 -5.75
N ASP A 351 -8.58 -40.25 -7.02
CA ASP A 351 -7.78 -41.18 -7.83
C ASP A 351 -6.32 -40.70 -7.99
N LYS A 352 -5.37 -41.62 -7.77
CA LYS A 352 -3.91 -41.38 -7.77
C LYS A 352 -3.34 -41.12 -9.17
N ASN A 353 -4.11 -41.39 -10.23
CA ASN A 353 -3.60 -41.48 -11.61
C ASN A 353 -3.38 -40.15 -12.36
N LYS A 354 -3.62 -38.98 -11.74
CA LYS A 354 -3.38 -37.67 -12.40
C LYS A 354 -1.94 -37.18 -12.23
N SER A 355 -0.96 -37.96 -12.65
CA SER A 355 0.47 -37.58 -12.62
C SER A 355 1.23 -38.23 -13.79
N PRO A 356 2.31 -37.60 -14.31
CA PRO A 356 2.89 -36.32 -13.88
C PRO A 356 2.03 -35.11 -14.28
N LEU A 357 2.11 -34.03 -13.48
CA LEU A 357 1.55 -32.73 -13.84
C LEU A 357 2.67 -31.77 -14.21
N PHE A 358 2.38 -30.84 -15.11
CA PHE A 358 3.33 -29.83 -15.57
C PHE A 358 2.72 -28.43 -15.53
N LEU A 359 3.54 -27.43 -15.21
CA LEU A 359 3.23 -26.03 -15.51
C LEU A 359 3.82 -25.69 -16.88
N VAL A 360 2.99 -25.12 -17.76
CA VAL A 360 3.40 -24.72 -19.11
C VAL A 360 3.13 -23.23 -19.28
N GLY A 361 4.14 -22.48 -19.70
CA GLY A 361 4.04 -21.04 -19.95
C GLY A 361 4.97 -20.62 -21.07
N GLY A 362 4.40 -20.21 -22.21
CA GLY A 362 5.17 -19.96 -23.42
C GLY A 362 5.95 -21.22 -23.85
N SER A 363 7.25 -21.09 -24.05
CA SER A 363 8.15 -22.22 -24.37
C SER A 363 8.62 -23.01 -23.15
N ARG A 364 8.30 -22.59 -21.92
CA ARG A 364 8.82 -23.22 -20.70
C ARG A 364 7.87 -24.28 -20.17
N LYS A 365 8.45 -25.37 -19.68
CA LYS A 365 7.74 -26.50 -19.05
C LYS A 365 8.43 -26.85 -17.74
N TYR A 366 7.64 -26.98 -16.68
CA TYR A 366 8.14 -27.33 -15.34
C TYR A 366 7.41 -28.57 -14.83
N LEU A 367 8.15 -29.52 -14.28
CA LEU A 367 7.59 -30.72 -13.64
C LEU A 367 7.07 -30.37 -12.25
N LEU A 368 5.86 -30.82 -11.93
CA LEU A 368 5.32 -30.74 -10.58
C LEU A 368 5.56 -32.05 -9.84
N HIS A 369 6.39 -31.96 -8.82
CA HIS A 369 6.63 -33.04 -7.86
C HIS A 369 5.84 -32.78 -6.57
N PHE A 370 5.26 -33.82 -5.98
CA PHE A 370 4.37 -33.71 -4.84
C PHE A 370 4.92 -34.52 -3.67
N ASN A 371 5.48 -33.84 -2.67
CA ASN A 371 5.80 -34.45 -1.39
C ASN A 371 4.52 -34.44 -0.53
N CYS A 372 3.64 -35.41 -0.78
CA CYS A 372 2.35 -35.50 -0.10
C CYS A 372 2.49 -35.73 1.42
N LYS A 373 3.60 -36.31 1.89
CA LYS A 373 3.86 -36.53 3.32
C LYS A 373 3.99 -35.20 4.07
N GLU A 374 4.70 -34.24 3.49
CA GLU A 374 4.93 -32.91 4.07
C GLU A 374 3.92 -31.84 3.58
N CYS A 375 2.94 -32.26 2.77
CA CYS A 375 2.00 -31.39 2.07
C CYS A 375 2.71 -30.26 1.28
N LEU A 376 3.73 -30.62 0.50
CA LEU A 376 4.51 -29.69 -0.32
C LEU A 376 4.42 -30.03 -1.81
N MET A 377 4.31 -28.98 -2.63
CA MET A 377 4.48 -29.04 -4.08
C MET A 377 5.81 -28.40 -4.46
N GLU A 378 6.61 -29.13 -5.22
CA GLU A 378 7.89 -28.71 -5.76
C GLU A 378 7.74 -28.47 -7.27
N VAL A 379 8.20 -27.31 -7.74
CA VAL A 379 8.30 -26.98 -9.16
C VAL A 379 9.74 -27.22 -9.59
N LYS A 380 9.94 -28.14 -10.52
CA LYS A 380 11.25 -28.57 -11.00
C LYS A 380 11.44 -28.18 -12.46
N ILE A 381 12.66 -27.83 -12.82
CA ILE A 381 13.05 -27.69 -14.22
C ILE A 381 13.07 -29.07 -14.86
N VAL A 382 12.51 -29.14 -16.06
CA VAL A 382 12.68 -30.31 -16.92
C VAL A 382 14.00 -30.14 -17.65
N ASP A 383 14.83 -31.17 -17.67
CA ASP A 383 16.08 -31.19 -18.44
C ASP A 383 15.76 -30.79 -19.89
N GLU A 384 16.51 -29.83 -20.45
CA GLU A 384 16.38 -29.44 -21.87
C GLU A 384 16.86 -30.54 -22.81
#